data_AF-A0A7C2VLV1-F1
#
_entry.id   AF-A0A7C2VLV1-F1
#
_cell.length_a   1.000
_cell.length_b   1.000
_cell.length_c   1.000
_cell.angle_alpha   90.00
_cell.angle_beta   90.00
_cell.angle_gamma   90.00
#
_symmetry.space_group_name_H-M   'P 1'
#
loop_
_entity.id
_entity.type
_entity.pdbx_description
1 polymer ?
#
loop_
_entity_poly.entity_id
_entity_poly.type
_entity_poly.pdbx_seq_one_letter_code
_entity_poly.pdbx_strand_id
1 'polypeptide(L)'
;MAVMLDELGVEFLNLNELEFSEGNADKLKEKGFSLREGSFVAAAGSRETAERLLDWAREELSMSIHYCSARFKDSIQLRNRLARRARNVARPYEAVTDDGLLVKGVIHGVPASKLDSLAASLKEKFRIPSRMIRVNREKCRIETSVRMAYKIAKRIPKAKREFKIGVVEEYPTEEPRLETEYTPL
;
A
#
# COMPACT_ATOMS: atom_id res chain seq x y z
N MET A 1 -32.27 8.59 -12.60
CA MET A 1 -30.96 9.17 -12.21
C MET A 1 -30.07 9.39 -13.42
N ALA A 2 -29.72 8.38 -14.23
CA ALA A 2 -28.93 8.60 -15.45
C ALA A 2 -29.59 9.59 -16.44
N VAL A 3 -30.86 9.39 -16.78
CA VAL A 3 -31.67 10.33 -17.61
C VAL A 3 -31.62 11.76 -17.05
N MET A 4 -31.87 11.91 -15.75
CA MET A 4 -31.83 13.22 -15.08
C MET A 4 -30.45 13.88 -15.16
N LEU A 5 -29.36 13.11 -15.07
CA LEU A 5 -27.99 13.66 -15.20
C LEU A 5 -27.70 14.09 -16.64
N ASP A 6 -28.19 13.33 -17.62
CA ASP A 6 -28.09 13.67 -19.04
C ASP A 6 -28.86 14.95 -19.37
N GLU A 7 -30.10 15.09 -18.87
CA GLU A 7 -30.91 16.32 -18.99
C GLU A 7 -30.25 17.55 -18.35
N LEU A 8 -29.46 17.35 -17.29
CA LEU A 8 -28.69 18.40 -16.63
C LEU A 8 -27.37 18.74 -17.36
N GLY A 9 -27.07 18.07 -18.47
CA GLY A 9 -25.87 18.31 -19.28
C GLY A 9 -24.59 17.67 -18.73
N VAL A 10 -24.70 16.62 -17.93
CA VAL A 10 -23.51 15.88 -17.45
C VAL A 10 -22.95 15.04 -18.60
N GLU A 11 -21.70 15.31 -18.98
CA GLU A 11 -21.06 14.65 -20.14
C GLU A 11 -20.61 13.21 -19.84
N PHE A 12 -20.36 12.87 -18.58
CA PHE A 12 -19.74 11.60 -18.20
C PHE A 12 -20.26 11.04 -16.87
N LEU A 13 -20.54 9.73 -16.83
CA LEU A 13 -20.92 8.99 -15.63
C LEU A 13 -20.08 7.73 -15.46
N ASN A 14 -19.50 7.57 -14.28
CA ASN A 14 -18.81 6.33 -13.92
C ASN A 14 -19.77 5.35 -13.21
N LEU A 15 -19.96 4.18 -13.78
CA LEU A 15 -20.74 3.08 -13.23
C LEU A 15 -19.81 2.02 -12.63
N ASN A 16 -19.94 1.76 -11.34
CA ASN A 16 -19.15 0.76 -10.65
C ASN A 16 -19.87 -0.59 -10.60
N GLU A 17 -19.16 -1.71 -10.83
CA GLU A 17 -19.68 -3.06 -10.51
C GLU A 17 -20.07 -3.13 -9.03
N LEU A 18 -21.19 -3.80 -8.72
CA LEU A 18 -21.66 -3.95 -7.35
C LEU A 18 -20.79 -4.96 -6.61
N GLU A 19 -20.26 -4.54 -5.46
CA GLU A 19 -19.27 -5.29 -4.69
C GLU A 19 -19.73 -5.57 -3.26
N PHE A 20 -19.48 -6.79 -2.82
CA PHE A 20 -19.50 -7.21 -1.43
C PHE A 20 -18.22 -6.75 -0.74
N SER A 21 -18.40 -6.17 0.43
CA SER A 21 -17.38 -5.75 1.37
C SER A 21 -17.83 -6.17 2.78
N GLU A 22 -16.90 -6.20 3.72
CA GLU A 22 -17.20 -6.55 5.12
C GLU A 22 -18.36 -5.71 5.69
N GLY A 23 -18.42 -4.42 5.37
CA GLY A 23 -19.44 -3.50 5.91
C GLY A 23 -20.82 -3.55 5.22
N ASN A 24 -20.94 -4.18 4.04
CA ASN A 24 -22.20 -4.21 3.28
C ASN A 24 -22.71 -5.64 2.98
N ALA A 25 -21.92 -6.67 3.25
CA ALA A 25 -22.21 -8.04 2.84
C ALA A 25 -23.53 -8.56 3.39
N ASP A 26 -23.81 -8.35 4.67
CA ASP A 26 -25.04 -8.85 5.30
C ASP A 26 -26.28 -8.18 4.73
N LYS A 27 -26.24 -6.84 4.56
CA LYS A 27 -27.32 -6.07 3.93
C LYS A 27 -27.58 -6.48 2.48
N LEU A 28 -26.53 -6.85 1.73
CA LEU A 28 -26.68 -7.32 0.36
C LEU A 28 -27.29 -8.72 0.32
N LYS A 29 -26.88 -9.62 1.22
CA LYS A 29 -27.48 -10.96 1.37
C LYS A 29 -28.95 -10.89 1.77
N GLU A 30 -29.30 -10.02 2.72
CA GLU A 30 -30.69 -9.77 3.14
C GLU A 30 -31.56 -9.30 1.97
N LYS A 31 -30.97 -8.55 1.03
CA LYS A 31 -31.63 -8.10 -0.21
C LYS A 31 -31.64 -9.17 -1.32
N GLY A 32 -31.17 -10.38 -1.04
CA GLY A 32 -31.16 -11.50 -1.98
C GLY A 32 -30.01 -11.50 -2.98
N PHE A 33 -29.02 -10.62 -2.82
CA PHE A 33 -27.83 -10.65 -3.66
C PHE A 33 -26.89 -11.79 -3.23
N SER A 34 -26.21 -12.38 -4.20
CA SER A 34 -25.17 -13.40 -4.01
C SER A 34 -23.87 -12.99 -4.68
N LEU A 35 -22.77 -13.62 -4.29
CA LEU A 35 -21.48 -13.46 -4.98
C LEU A 35 -21.50 -14.17 -6.34
N ARG A 36 -20.86 -13.57 -7.34
CA ARG A 36 -20.62 -14.23 -8.64
C ARG A 36 -19.67 -15.41 -8.43
N GLU A 37 -19.93 -16.52 -9.12
CA GLU A 37 -19.04 -17.67 -9.11
C GLU A 37 -17.60 -17.28 -9.53
N GLY A 38 -16.61 -17.76 -8.77
CA GLY A 38 -15.19 -17.43 -8.97
C GLY A 38 -14.80 -15.99 -8.58
N SER A 39 -15.67 -15.25 -7.89
CA SER A 39 -15.41 -13.89 -7.42
C SER A 39 -15.62 -13.79 -5.90
N PHE A 40 -14.69 -13.11 -5.22
CA PHE A 40 -14.79 -12.86 -3.78
C PHE A 40 -15.51 -11.55 -3.44
N VAL A 41 -15.70 -10.67 -4.43
CA VAL A 41 -16.22 -9.31 -4.23
C VAL A 41 -17.40 -8.99 -5.15
N ALA A 42 -17.36 -9.33 -6.44
CA ALA A 42 -18.45 -8.97 -7.37
C ALA A 42 -19.77 -9.70 -7.06
N ALA A 43 -20.88 -8.97 -7.08
CA ALA A 43 -22.23 -9.52 -6.99
C ALA A 43 -22.64 -10.21 -8.29
N ALA A 44 -23.32 -11.36 -8.18
CA ALA A 44 -23.87 -12.11 -9.30
C ALA A 44 -24.89 -11.25 -10.07
N GLY A 45 -24.86 -11.31 -11.40
CA GLY A 45 -25.77 -10.55 -12.27
C GLY A 45 -25.43 -9.06 -12.42
N SER A 46 -24.48 -8.52 -11.64
CA SER A 46 -24.18 -7.07 -11.64
C SER A 46 -23.50 -6.61 -12.92
N ARG A 47 -22.65 -7.46 -13.53
CA ARG A 47 -22.00 -7.18 -14.80
C ARG A 47 -23.00 -7.20 -15.96
N GLU A 48 -23.82 -8.23 -16.02
CA GLU A 48 -24.83 -8.43 -17.05
C GLU A 48 -25.86 -7.28 -17.01
N THR A 49 -26.21 -6.83 -15.79
CA THR A 49 -27.07 -5.66 -15.60
C THR A 49 -26.39 -4.38 -16.08
N ALA A 50 -25.10 -4.20 -15.79
CA ALA A 50 -24.35 -3.05 -16.27
C ALA A 50 -24.22 -3.04 -17.81
N GLU A 51 -23.97 -4.19 -18.44
CA GLU A 51 -23.91 -4.32 -19.89
C GLU A 51 -25.24 -3.92 -20.55
N ARG A 52 -26.38 -4.43 -20.04
CA ARG A 52 -27.71 -4.02 -20.52
C ARG A 52 -27.95 -2.52 -20.35
N LEU A 53 -27.50 -1.94 -19.25
CA LEU A 53 -27.66 -0.51 -18.99
C LEU A 53 -26.78 0.34 -19.92
N LEU A 54 -25.57 -0.12 -20.24
CA LEU A 54 -24.70 0.55 -21.21
C LEU A 54 -25.27 0.51 -22.62
N ASP A 55 -25.85 -0.63 -23.03
CA ASP A 55 -26.46 -0.75 -24.35
C ASP A 55 -27.68 0.17 -24.48
N TRP A 56 -28.56 0.16 -23.48
CA TRP A 56 -29.68 1.10 -23.40
C TRP A 56 -29.21 2.57 -23.38
N ALA A 57 -28.19 2.90 -22.59
CA ALA A 57 -27.69 4.27 -22.47
C ALA A 57 -27.06 4.80 -23.77
N ARG A 58 -26.47 3.94 -24.61
CA ARG A 58 -25.93 4.34 -25.92
C ARG A 58 -27.01 4.80 -26.89
N GLU A 59 -28.21 4.25 -26.77
CA GLU A 59 -29.33 4.57 -27.64
C GLU A 59 -30.11 5.78 -27.12
N GLU A 60 -30.21 5.91 -25.79
CA GLU A 60 -31.15 6.84 -25.15
C GLU A 60 -30.51 8.08 -24.51
N LEU A 61 -29.18 8.09 -24.29
CA LEU A 61 -28.50 9.19 -23.59
C LEU A 61 -27.38 9.79 -24.44
N SER A 62 -27.16 11.10 -24.26
CA SER A 62 -26.05 11.81 -24.90
C SER A 62 -24.73 11.66 -24.11
N MET A 63 -24.82 11.38 -22.81
CA MET A 63 -23.70 11.22 -21.90
C MET A 63 -22.92 9.92 -22.11
N SER A 64 -21.60 9.98 -21.89
CA SER A 64 -20.74 8.80 -21.90
C SER A 64 -20.77 8.07 -20.56
N ILE A 65 -21.13 6.80 -20.56
CA ILE A 65 -21.07 5.96 -19.34
C ILE A 65 -19.89 4.99 -19.43
N HIS A 66 -19.02 5.01 -18.42
CA HIS A 66 -17.91 4.07 -18.29
C HIS A 66 -18.17 3.06 -17.16
N TYR A 67 -18.01 1.77 -17.46
CA TYR A 67 -18.17 0.72 -16.47
C TYR A 67 -16.83 0.25 -15.90
N CYS A 68 -16.67 0.36 -14.58
CA CYS A 68 -15.51 -0.11 -13.83
C CYS A 68 -15.78 -1.47 -13.17
N SER A 69 -15.18 -2.53 -13.69
CA SER A 69 -15.23 -3.88 -13.09
C SER A 69 -14.51 -3.96 -11.74
N ALA A 70 -15.04 -4.77 -10.82
CA ALA A 70 -14.56 -4.99 -9.46
C ALA A 70 -13.21 -5.74 -9.41
N ARG A 71 -13.02 -6.73 -10.30
CA ARG A 71 -11.74 -7.49 -10.37
C ARG A 71 -10.53 -6.59 -10.63
N PHE A 72 -10.73 -5.45 -11.29
CA PHE A 72 -9.69 -4.48 -11.62
C PHE A 72 -9.39 -3.51 -10.47
N LYS A 73 -10.33 -3.30 -9.53
CA LYS A 73 -10.22 -2.24 -8.51
C LYS A 73 -9.26 -2.61 -7.38
N ASP A 74 -9.36 -3.82 -6.82
CA ASP A 74 -8.70 -4.05 -5.52
C ASP A 74 -7.19 -4.23 -5.59
N SER A 75 -6.66 -4.95 -6.58
CA SER A 75 -5.21 -5.21 -6.63
C SER A 75 -4.45 -4.09 -7.35
N ILE A 76 -4.92 -3.67 -8.52
CA ILE A 76 -4.19 -2.73 -9.39
C ILE A 76 -4.37 -1.28 -8.91
N GLN A 77 -5.59 -0.84 -8.56
CA GLN A 77 -5.77 0.55 -8.12
C GLN A 77 -5.13 0.78 -6.74
N LEU A 78 -5.24 -0.18 -5.83
CA LEU A 78 -4.55 -0.09 -4.53
C LEU A 78 -3.03 -0.06 -4.74
N ARG A 79 -2.46 -1.01 -5.50
CA ARG A 79 -1.02 -1.02 -5.82
C ARG A 79 -0.58 0.31 -6.42
N ASN A 80 -1.30 0.85 -7.40
CA ASN A 80 -0.99 2.14 -8.01
C ASN A 80 -1.07 3.29 -7.01
N ARG A 81 -2.06 3.28 -6.09
CA ARG A 81 -2.18 4.28 -5.02
C ARG A 81 -1.02 4.20 -4.05
N LEU A 82 -0.65 2.98 -3.63
CA LEU A 82 0.49 2.74 -2.75
C LEU A 82 1.79 3.18 -3.42
N ALA A 83 2.04 2.79 -4.67
CA ALA A 83 3.24 3.18 -5.41
C ALA A 83 3.36 4.69 -5.59
N ARG A 84 2.27 5.39 -5.91
CA ARG A 84 2.26 6.87 -5.95
C ARG A 84 2.59 7.48 -4.59
N ARG A 85 1.97 6.98 -3.53
CA ARG A 85 2.22 7.47 -2.16
C ARG A 85 3.66 7.21 -1.73
N ALA A 86 4.17 6.00 -1.97
CA ALA A 86 5.53 5.59 -1.65
C ALA A 86 6.56 6.50 -2.30
N ARG A 87 6.41 6.83 -3.59
CA ARG A 87 7.32 7.77 -4.27
C ARG A 87 7.34 9.17 -3.64
N ASN A 88 6.23 9.62 -3.07
CA ASN A 88 6.13 10.94 -2.45
C ASN A 88 6.60 10.97 -0.98
N VAL A 89 6.46 9.87 -0.24
CA VAL A 89 6.76 9.80 1.20
C VAL A 89 8.04 9.03 1.54
N ALA A 90 8.69 8.42 0.55
CA ALA A 90 9.95 7.71 0.72
C ALA A 90 11.04 8.65 1.24
N ARG A 91 11.71 8.22 2.31
CA ARG A 91 12.91 8.89 2.81
C ARG A 91 14.11 8.55 1.91
N PRO A 92 15.20 9.35 1.94
CA PRO A 92 16.35 9.15 1.04
C PRO A 92 17.03 7.78 1.13
N TYR A 93 16.83 7.06 2.23
CA TYR A 93 17.38 5.73 2.47
C TYR A 93 16.38 4.59 2.22
N GLU A 94 15.14 4.88 1.87
CA GLU A 94 14.09 3.90 1.60
C GLU A 94 14.05 3.59 0.10
N ALA A 95 13.77 2.33 -0.24
CA ALA A 95 13.48 1.92 -1.60
C ALA A 95 11.98 1.64 -1.74
N VAL A 96 11.41 1.88 -2.93
CA VAL A 96 10.01 1.57 -3.24
C VAL A 96 9.96 0.22 -3.97
N THR A 97 9.14 -0.72 -3.50
CA THR A 97 8.92 -2.02 -4.17
C THR A 97 7.92 -1.90 -5.32
N ASP A 98 7.83 -2.93 -6.15
CA ASP A 98 6.86 -3.00 -7.25
C ASP A 98 5.40 -3.01 -6.74
N ASP A 99 5.18 -3.48 -5.50
CA ASP A 99 3.89 -3.43 -4.83
C ASP A 99 3.60 -2.08 -4.14
N GLY A 100 4.53 -1.12 -4.25
CA GLY A 100 4.37 0.21 -3.66
C GLY A 100 4.61 0.26 -2.15
N LEU A 101 5.35 -0.70 -1.60
CA LEU A 101 5.81 -0.67 -0.21
C LEU A 101 7.15 0.05 -0.09
N LEU A 102 7.51 0.40 1.14
CA LEU A 102 8.78 1.03 1.49
C LEU A 102 9.68 0.02 2.18
N VAL A 103 10.85 -0.20 1.61
CA VAL A 103 11.85 -1.13 2.13
C VAL A 103 13.05 -0.37 2.67
N LYS A 104 13.47 -0.76 3.88
CA LYS A 104 14.63 -0.15 4.55
C LYS A 104 15.36 -1.15 5.43
N GLY A 105 16.60 -0.83 5.73
CA GLY A 105 17.38 -1.54 6.74
C GLY A 105 17.08 -1.01 8.14
N VAL A 106 16.96 -1.89 9.12
CA VAL A 106 16.72 -1.54 10.52
C VAL A 106 17.73 -2.20 11.45
N ILE A 107 18.07 -1.50 12.53
CA ILE A 107 18.93 -1.97 13.60
C ILE A 107 18.23 -1.72 14.93
N HIS A 108 17.99 -2.78 15.70
CA HIS A 108 17.19 -2.73 16.93
C HIS A 108 17.70 -3.72 17.99
N GLY A 109 17.03 -3.78 19.13
CA GLY A 109 17.44 -4.63 20.25
C GLY A 109 18.49 -3.99 21.16
N VAL A 110 18.64 -2.67 21.12
CA VAL A 110 19.46 -1.90 22.08
C VAL A 110 18.57 -0.99 22.92
N PRO A 111 18.96 -0.66 24.16
CA PRO A 111 18.26 0.32 24.97
C PRO A 111 18.14 1.68 24.26
N ALA A 112 17.04 2.39 24.49
CA ALA A 112 16.79 3.71 23.89
C ALA A 112 17.92 4.72 24.18
N SER A 113 18.55 4.63 25.36
CA SER A 113 19.69 5.47 25.76
C SER A 113 20.95 5.24 24.91
N LYS A 114 21.08 4.07 24.26
CA LYS A 114 22.23 3.71 23.42
C LYS A 114 21.97 3.92 21.91
N LEU A 115 20.75 4.28 21.50
CA LEU A 115 20.42 4.44 20.07
C LEU A 115 21.23 5.55 19.41
N ASP A 116 21.33 6.71 20.06
CA ASP A 116 22.01 7.87 19.50
C ASP A 116 23.52 7.62 19.35
N SER A 117 24.15 7.02 20.37
CA SER A 117 25.58 6.68 20.33
C SER A 117 25.89 5.59 19.30
N LEU A 118 25.02 4.57 19.20
CA LEU A 118 25.16 3.54 18.17
C LEU A 118 25.00 4.12 16.76
N ALA A 119 24.00 4.97 16.54
CA ALA A 119 23.79 5.63 15.25
C ALA A 119 25.00 6.49 14.86
N ALA A 120 25.56 7.26 15.80
CA ALA A 120 26.77 8.06 15.58
C ALA A 120 27.97 7.18 15.21
N SER A 121 28.21 6.09 15.95
CA SER A 121 29.29 5.16 15.68
C SER A 121 29.16 4.49 14.30
N LEU A 122 27.95 4.05 13.93
CA LEU A 122 27.70 3.46 12.61
C LEU A 122 27.88 4.48 11.49
N LYS A 123 27.42 5.71 11.71
CA LYS A 123 27.57 6.82 10.76
C LYS A 123 29.04 7.08 10.43
N GLU A 124 29.89 7.16 11.45
CA GLU A 124 31.33 7.37 11.31
C GLU A 124 32.02 6.16 10.66
N LYS A 125 31.87 4.98 11.25
CA LYS A 125 32.55 3.74 10.84
C LYS A 125 32.23 3.32 9.40
N PHE A 126 31.01 3.57 8.94
CA PHE A 126 30.57 3.20 7.60
C PHE A 126 30.49 4.39 6.63
N ARG A 127 30.85 5.60 7.10
CA ARG A 127 30.78 6.87 6.36
C ARG A 127 29.39 7.10 5.76
N ILE A 128 28.35 6.93 6.58
CA ILE A 128 26.95 7.09 6.16
C ILE A 128 26.59 8.58 6.22
N PRO A 129 26.07 9.18 5.14
CA PRO A 129 25.58 10.56 5.17
C PRO A 129 24.46 10.73 6.21
N SER A 130 24.35 11.90 6.86
CA SER A 130 23.29 12.18 7.84
C SER A 130 21.88 11.90 7.31
N ARG A 131 21.64 12.18 6.02
CA ARG A 131 20.35 11.94 5.35
C ARG A 131 20.02 10.46 5.13
N MET A 132 20.99 9.56 5.29
CA MET A 132 20.87 8.13 5.01
C MET A 132 20.74 7.27 6.28
N ILE A 133 20.66 7.90 7.45
CA ILE A 133 20.51 7.23 8.75
C ILE A 133 19.60 8.06 9.66
N ARG A 134 18.64 7.43 10.31
CA ARG A 134 17.72 8.09 11.24
C ARG A 134 17.50 7.24 12.48
N VAL A 135 17.42 7.87 13.65
CA VAL A 135 16.94 7.23 14.87
C VAL A 135 15.41 7.35 14.91
N ASN A 136 14.73 6.21 14.92
CA ASN A 136 13.29 6.13 15.13
C ASN A 136 13.02 5.79 16.60
N ARG A 137 12.65 6.80 17.38
CA ARG A 137 12.41 6.65 18.83
C ARG A 137 11.11 5.89 19.13
N GLU A 138 10.06 6.08 18.34
CA GLU A 138 8.78 5.38 18.50
C GLU A 138 8.95 3.87 18.39
N LYS A 139 9.73 3.42 17.39
CA LYS A 139 10.03 2.00 17.17
C LYS A 139 11.33 1.53 17.82
N CYS A 140 11.96 2.36 18.66
CA CYS A 140 13.22 2.10 19.36
C CYS A 140 14.30 1.44 18.46
N ARG A 141 14.58 2.05 17.30
CA ARG A 141 15.47 1.48 16.28
C ARG A 141 16.19 2.53 15.46
N ILE A 142 17.25 2.12 14.76
CA ILE A 142 17.96 2.93 13.77
C ILE A 142 17.53 2.44 12.39
N GLU A 143 17.24 3.38 11.49
CA GLU A 143 16.83 3.11 10.11
C GLU A 143 17.91 3.61 9.14
N THR A 144 18.17 2.83 8.10
CA THR A 144 19.11 3.16 7.02
C THR A 144 18.75 2.41 5.75
N SER A 145 19.55 2.55 4.70
CA SER A 145 19.33 1.83 3.44
C SER A 145 19.58 0.34 3.59
N VAL A 146 18.86 -0.47 2.81
CA VAL A 146 19.03 -1.93 2.73
C VAL A 146 20.50 -2.28 2.49
N ARG A 147 21.11 -1.63 1.49
CA ARG A 147 22.53 -1.81 1.14
C ARG A 147 23.44 -1.59 2.35
N MET A 148 23.14 -0.58 3.18
CA MET A 148 23.93 -0.29 4.36
C MET A 148 23.69 -1.31 5.47
N ALA A 149 22.45 -1.77 5.69
CA ALA A 149 22.16 -2.84 6.64
C ALA A 149 22.93 -4.13 6.30
N TYR A 150 22.94 -4.56 5.03
CA TYR A 150 23.77 -5.69 4.58
C TYR A 150 25.27 -5.45 4.81
N LYS A 151 25.77 -4.25 4.52
CA LYS A 151 27.19 -3.90 4.75
C LYS A 151 27.55 -3.96 6.23
N ILE A 152 26.67 -3.50 7.12
CA ILE A 152 26.86 -3.55 8.58
C ILE A 152 26.80 -5.01 9.04
N ALA A 153 25.81 -5.80 8.60
CA ALA A 153 25.69 -7.20 8.95
C ALA A 153 26.90 -8.04 8.53
N LYS A 154 27.47 -7.77 7.34
CA LYS A 154 28.68 -8.43 6.86
C LYS A 154 29.93 -8.09 7.68
N ARG A 155 30.07 -6.84 8.14
CA ARG A 155 31.24 -6.38 8.92
C ARG A 155 31.11 -6.65 10.42
N ILE A 156 29.89 -6.78 10.93
CA ILE A 156 29.60 -7.03 12.34
C ILE A 156 28.71 -8.28 12.41
N PRO A 157 29.31 -9.48 12.46
CA PRO A 157 28.58 -10.74 12.54
C PRO A 157 27.71 -10.83 13.79
N LYS A 158 26.65 -11.65 13.75
CA LYS A 158 25.72 -11.87 14.87
C LYS A 158 26.43 -12.18 16.19
N ALA A 159 27.48 -13.00 16.17
CA ALA A 159 28.26 -13.36 17.36
C ALA A 159 29.02 -12.20 18.02
N LYS A 160 29.19 -11.06 17.32
CA LYS A 160 29.98 -9.90 17.77
C LYS A 160 29.14 -8.65 18.01
N ARG A 161 27.80 -8.78 18.07
CA ARG A 161 26.90 -7.64 18.27
C ARG A 161 25.79 -7.96 19.27
N GLU A 162 25.47 -6.96 20.08
CA GLU A 162 24.34 -6.98 21.01
C GLU A 162 23.02 -6.58 20.34
N PHE A 163 23.05 -6.22 19.05
CA PHE A 163 21.90 -5.71 18.31
C PHE A 163 21.50 -6.60 17.13
N LYS A 164 20.22 -6.54 16.77
CA LYS A 164 19.64 -7.22 15.62
C LYS A 164 19.66 -6.28 14.42
N ILE A 165 19.90 -6.85 13.25
CA ILE A 165 19.85 -6.14 11.97
C ILE A 165 18.88 -6.89 11.09
N GLY A 166 18.06 -6.15 10.35
CA GLY A 166 17.14 -6.73 9.39
C GLY A 166 16.77 -5.75 8.29
N VAL A 167 15.97 -6.25 7.36
CA VAL A 167 15.24 -5.47 6.37
C VAL A 167 13.77 -5.48 6.77
N VAL A 168 13.12 -4.33 6.70
CA VAL A 168 11.69 -4.18 6.97
C VAL A 168 11.00 -3.67 5.72
N GLU A 169 9.83 -4.23 5.45
CA GLU A 169 8.85 -3.72 4.50
C GLU A 169 7.70 -3.04 5.26
N GLU A 170 7.32 -1.84 4.81
CA GLU A 170 6.27 -1.03 5.43
C GLU A 170 5.33 -0.43 4.39
N TYR A 171 4.06 -0.27 4.77
CA TYR A 171 3.13 0.52 3.99
C TYR A 171 3.55 2.01 3.97
N PRO A 172 3.37 2.71 2.84
CA PRO A 172 3.62 4.16 2.73
C PRO A 172 2.49 4.98 3.39
N THR A 173 2.05 4.60 4.59
CA THR A 173 1.00 5.27 5.36
C THR A 173 1.58 6.31 6.31
N GLU A 174 0.72 6.88 7.15
CA GLU A 174 1.12 7.76 8.25
C GLU A 174 2.02 7.03 9.25
N GLU A 175 2.80 7.81 10.01
CA GLU A 175 3.63 7.28 11.09
C GLU A 175 2.76 7.05 12.35
N PRO A 176 2.94 5.94 13.09
CA PRO A 176 3.87 4.84 12.80
C PRO A 176 3.37 3.96 11.65
N ARG A 177 4.26 3.71 10.67
CA ARG A 177 3.91 2.90 9.49
C ARG A 177 3.68 1.44 9.86
N LEU A 178 2.69 0.82 9.22
CA LEU A 178 2.37 -0.59 9.38
C LEU A 178 3.47 -1.45 8.72
N GLU A 179 4.09 -2.32 9.50
CA GLU A 179 5.08 -3.30 9.04
C GLU A 179 4.39 -4.52 8.45
N THR A 180 4.83 -4.93 7.27
CA THR A 180 4.31 -6.12 6.59
C THR A 180 5.24 -7.31 6.79
N GLU A 181 6.54 -7.07 6.67
CA GLU A 181 7.54 -8.13 6.73
C GLU A 181 8.84 -7.66 7.39
N TYR A 182 9.49 -8.59 8.10
CA TYR A 182 10.82 -8.41 8.67
C TYR A 182 11.73 -9.58 8.28
N THR A 183 12.81 -9.28 7.57
CA THR A 183 13.83 -10.25 7.17
C THR A 183 15.12 -10.03 7.99
N PRO A 184 15.49 -10.95 8.90
CA PRO A 184 16.72 -10.82 9.68
C PRO A 184 17.98 -11.03 8.83
N LEU A 185 19.01 -10.20 9.05
CA LEU A 185 20.34 -10.29 8.40
C LEU A 185 21.39 -10.89 9.33
#